data_AF-A0A0J8YBL4-F1
#
_entry.id   AF-A0A0J8YBL4-F1
#
_cell.length_a   1.000
_cell.length_b   1.000
_cell.length_c   1.000
_cell.angle_alpha   90.00
_cell.angle_beta   90.00
_cell.angle_gamma   90.00
#
_symmetry.space_group_name_H-M   'P 1'
#
loop_
_entity.id
_entity.type
_entity.pdbx_description
1 polymer ?
#
loop_
_entity_poly.entity_id
_entity_poly.type
_entity_poly.pdbx_seq_one_letter_code
_entity_poly.pdbx_strand_id
1 'polypeptide(L)'
;MAHSGWPALVFAAEHDAAVISRALRRGRLQRLARGIYSGDIHTPAETLTRRYLWEVVGHFFPQAVVAGPSAMQPDPTACATLYVVHPRRRPLQLPGVTVTPVPGVGPQPEDSPLPARLWLASPGRCLLDFFSQPEAERDLARLHAWWQAGGFEREALLAGLAGQAQALNRTGALAQALAFLDQTAQLAMPQAVSSGLPALSVRARLLMESLIIEGSATQSELMTRLGMSKSTVSSGVQELQRHAFLTVVEGAGRGAQLYQLSQQTGWVLGADIGNSQAMLIARSLDGRQLALRQFVHAASVQLVKAAADAIAALRQELTAFGPLLAITVALSKPVRPDIQLSGREGPSQAGLSPEAILARLALPAGMHIIVENNVNCAVAAEVRLGIAKGLKDVVFLQIGERIGSGIYSGGMLIHGARGGAGEIADIPFPWSEQESPGELMLERHLAKQGFLDRLNARRAPSLPMVRSMDALLERATGGEPMAMQAIAQYGEQIGFLACGLVAVLDPAMIVMGGSVGANWLIVAAVRKTLAAFSPHTTVAATQFGPQATVEGAVQLALEAAQVKLLGRAVRRR
;
A
#
# COMPACT_ATOMS: atom_id res chain seq x y z
N MET A 1 24.22 12.73 -34.42
CA MET A 1 22.99 12.35 -35.17
C MET A 1 22.67 13.50 -36.12
N ALA A 2 22.51 13.24 -37.41
CA ALA A 2 22.33 14.30 -38.42
C ALA A 2 20.97 14.99 -38.22
N HIS A 3 20.96 16.25 -37.78
CA HIS A 3 19.75 17.05 -37.73
C HIS A 3 19.20 17.22 -39.15
N SER A 4 17.95 16.82 -39.37
CA SER A 4 17.26 16.92 -40.66
C SER A 4 17.14 18.36 -41.19
N GLY A 5 17.46 19.36 -40.35
CA GLY A 5 17.30 20.79 -40.61
C GLY A 5 15.85 21.28 -40.48
N TRP A 6 14.94 20.39 -40.09
CA TRP A 6 13.53 20.68 -39.88
C TRP A 6 13.19 20.70 -38.38
N PRO A 7 12.22 21.54 -37.95
CA PRO A 7 11.70 21.51 -36.60
C PRO A 7 11.16 20.12 -36.21
N ALA A 8 11.11 19.85 -34.91
CA ALA A 8 10.59 18.59 -34.39
C ALA A 8 9.10 18.37 -34.72
N LEU A 9 8.32 19.44 -34.88
CA LEU A 9 6.94 19.41 -35.32
C LEU A 9 6.75 20.44 -36.44
N VAL A 10 6.09 20.04 -37.53
CA VAL A 10 5.93 20.85 -38.75
C VAL A 10 4.47 20.76 -39.22
N PHE A 11 3.80 21.90 -39.28
CA PHE A 11 2.42 22.00 -39.77
C PHE A 11 2.40 22.41 -41.24
N ALA A 12 1.56 21.74 -42.04
CA ALA A 12 1.49 22.00 -43.47
C ALA A 12 1.08 23.42 -43.84
N ALA A 13 0.29 24.07 -42.97
CA ALA A 13 -0.19 25.43 -43.21
C ALA A 13 0.93 26.49 -43.17
N GLU A 14 2.09 26.16 -42.58
CA GLU A 14 3.19 27.09 -42.35
C GLU A 14 4.28 27.02 -43.44
N HIS A 15 4.14 26.10 -44.41
CA HIS A 15 5.15 25.86 -45.44
C HIS A 15 4.54 25.58 -46.81
N ASP A 16 5.29 25.86 -47.87
CA ASP A 16 4.92 25.52 -49.24
C ASP A 16 4.78 23.99 -49.43
N ALA A 17 3.68 23.56 -50.05
CA ALA A 17 3.36 22.14 -50.25
C ALA A 17 4.41 21.38 -51.08
N ALA A 18 5.05 22.04 -52.05
CA ALA A 18 6.12 21.47 -52.85
C ALA A 18 7.40 21.24 -52.01
N VAL A 19 7.66 22.10 -51.02
CA VAL A 19 8.80 21.96 -50.11
C VAL A 19 8.60 20.75 -49.18
N ILE A 20 7.41 20.61 -48.59
CA ILE A 20 7.07 19.44 -47.75
C ILE A 20 7.17 18.14 -48.56
N SER A 21 6.58 18.11 -49.76
CA SER A 21 6.61 16.93 -50.65
C SER A 21 8.04 16.52 -51.00
N ARG A 22 8.92 17.48 -51.25
CA ARG A 22 10.34 17.23 -51.52
C ARG A 22 11.09 16.72 -50.30
N ALA A 23 10.80 17.25 -49.11
CA ALA A 23 11.41 16.82 -47.86
C ALA A 23 10.99 15.39 -47.45
N LEU A 24 9.72 15.03 -47.65
CA LEU A 24 9.23 13.66 -47.44
C LEU A 24 9.91 12.65 -48.38
N ARG A 25 9.99 12.96 -49.69
CA ARG A 25 10.67 12.09 -50.67
C ARG A 25 12.15 11.88 -50.39
N ARG A 26 12.80 12.86 -49.77
CA ARG A 26 14.21 12.80 -49.36
C ARG A 26 14.42 12.18 -47.98
N GLY A 27 13.35 11.68 -47.33
CA GLY A 27 13.43 11.11 -46.00
C GLY A 27 13.89 12.09 -44.91
N ARG A 28 13.62 13.40 -45.08
CA ARG A 28 13.97 14.44 -44.09
C ARG A 28 12.79 14.84 -43.19
N LEU A 29 11.59 14.37 -43.53
CA LEU A 29 10.38 14.50 -42.72
C LEU A 29 9.70 13.13 -42.63
N GLN A 30 9.04 12.89 -41.51
CA GLN A 30 8.11 11.79 -41.31
C GLN A 30 6.69 12.33 -41.19
N ARG A 31 5.71 11.68 -41.81
CA ARG A 31 4.29 12.06 -41.68
C ARG A 31 3.71 11.47 -40.40
N LEU A 32 3.17 12.33 -39.54
CA LEU A 32 2.39 11.90 -38.38
C LEU A 32 0.92 11.75 -38.78
N ALA A 33 0.33 12.77 -39.39
CA ALA A 33 -1.02 12.73 -39.92
C ALA A 33 -1.17 13.67 -41.13
N ARG A 34 -2.36 13.74 -41.73
CA ARG A 34 -2.60 14.64 -42.86
C ARG A 34 -2.38 16.09 -42.42
N GLY A 35 -1.32 16.70 -42.93
CA GLY A 35 -0.95 18.08 -42.62
C GLY A 35 -0.04 18.25 -41.40
N ILE A 36 0.42 17.15 -40.78
CA ILE A 36 1.28 17.16 -39.59
C ILE A 36 2.50 16.26 -39.86
N TYR A 37 3.69 16.82 -39.72
CA TYR A 37 4.96 16.17 -40.00
C TYR A 37 5.96 16.40 -38.87
N SER A 38 7.01 15.59 -38.84
CA SER A 38 8.13 15.74 -37.90
C SER A 38 9.46 15.69 -38.64
N GLY A 39 10.39 16.56 -38.24
CA GLY A 39 11.80 16.49 -38.63
C GLY A 39 12.57 15.35 -37.96
N ASP A 40 12.01 14.73 -36.92
CA ASP A 40 12.54 13.50 -36.33
C ASP A 40 12.01 12.29 -37.11
N ILE A 41 12.88 11.72 -37.93
CA ILE A 41 12.59 10.58 -38.80
C ILE A 41 12.99 9.23 -38.17
N HIS A 42 13.66 9.26 -37.02
CA HIS A 42 14.21 8.07 -36.37
C HIS A 42 13.30 7.58 -35.26
N THR A 43 12.56 8.49 -34.62
CA THR A 43 11.58 8.13 -33.60
C THR A 43 10.26 7.65 -34.24
N PRO A 44 9.67 6.54 -33.77
CA PRO A 44 8.37 6.08 -34.25
C PRO A 44 7.28 7.16 -34.16
N ALA A 45 6.40 7.21 -35.17
CA ALA A 45 5.39 8.27 -35.29
C ALA A 45 4.42 8.35 -34.10
N GLU A 46 4.09 7.21 -33.48
CA GLU A 46 3.27 7.17 -32.27
C GLU A 46 3.98 7.83 -31.08
N THR A 47 5.26 7.54 -30.87
CA THR A 47 6.06 8.14 -29.80
C THR A 47 6.17 9.66 -29.96
N LEU A 48 6.35 10.14 -31.20
CA LEU A 48 6.36 11.58 -31.51
C LEU A 48 5.00 12.22 -31.30
N THR A 49 3.92 11.52 -31.67
CA THR A 49 2.55 12.00 -31.49
C THR A 49 2.23 12.21 -30.01
N ARG A 50 2.58 11.24 -29.14
CA ARG A 50 2.37 11.39 -27.70
C ARG A 50 3.24 12.49 -27.10
N ARG A 51 4.51 12.60 -27.54
CA ARG A 51 5.43 13.63 -27.08
C ARG A 51 4.95 15.05 -27.37
N TYR A 52 4.36 15.29 -28.54
CA TYR A 52 3.93 16.62 -29.00
C TYR A 52 2.40 16.77 -29.04
N LEU A 53 1.68 15.97 -28.25
CA LEU A 53 0.23 15.90 -28.34
C LEU A 53 -0.42 17.27 -28.05
N TRP A 54 0.07 18.00 -27.05
CA TRP A 54 -0.52 19.28 -26.67
C TRP A 54 -0.30 20.37 -27.72
N GLU A 55 0.88 20.43 -28.33
CA GLU A 55 1.18 21.36 -29.42
C GLU A 55 0.31 21.07 -30.64
N VAL A 56 0.14 19.80 -30.99
CA VAL A 56 -0.75 19.39 -32.09
C VAL A 56 -2.20 19.75 -31.77
N VAL A 57 -2.69 19.39 -30.58
CA VAL A 57 -4.07 19.68 -30.18
C VAL A 57 -4.31 21.20 -30.11
N GLY A 58 -3.39 21.98 -29.52
CA GLY A 58 -3.49 23.43 -29.43
C GLY A 58 -3.49 24.13 -30.79
N HIS A 59 -2.81 23.58 -31.80
CA HIS A 59 -2.83 24.11 -33.16
C HIS A 59 -4.20 23.90 -33.85
N PHE A 60 -4.81 22.71 -33.71
CA PHE A 60 -6.06 22.37 -34.40
C PHE A 60 -7.34 22.69 -33.61
N PHE A 61 -7.22 22.79 -32.28
CA PHE A 61 -8.30 23.01 -31.32
C PHE A 61 -7.86 24.07 -30.29
N PRO A 62 -7.61 25.32 -30.72
CA PRO A 62 -7.16 26.37 -29.81
C PRO A 62 -8.21 26.62 -28.71
N GLN A 63 -7.76 26.87 -27.48
CA GLN A 63 -8.63 27.09 -26.31
C GLN A 63 -9.56 25.91 -25.98
N ALA A 64 -9.28 24.71 -26.49
CA ALA A 64 -10.09 23.54 -26.18
C ALA A 64 -9.90 23.07 -24.73
N VAL A 65 -10.96 22.46 -24.20
CA VAL A 65 -10.97 21.88 -22.86
C VAL A 65 -10.94 20.36 -22.97
N VAL A 66 -9.91 19.70 -22.45
CA VAL A 66 -9.89 18.24 -22.28
C VAL A 66 -10.97 17.87 -21.29
N ALA A 67 -11.93 17.04 -21.71
CA ALA A 67 -13.16 16.76 -20.96
C ALA A 67 -13.57 15.28 -21.05
N GLY A 68 -14.68 14.93 -20.38
CA GLY A 68 -15.24 13.58 -20.41
C GLY A 68 -14.27 12.53 -19.85
N PRO A 69 -14.26 11.30 -20.41
CA PRO A 69 -13.40 10.22 -19.91
C PRO A 69 -11.90 10.51 -19.94
N SER A 70 -11.45 11.46 -20.77
CA SER A 70 -10.03 11.83 -20.85
C SER A 70 -9.58 12.71 -19.70
N ALA A 71 -10.46 13.58 -19.19
CA ALA A 71 -10.17 14.41 -18.02
C ALA A 71 -10.19 13.61 -16.71
N MET A 72 -10.75 12.39 -16.73
CA MET A 72 -10.86 11.50 -15.59
C MET A 72 -9.72 10.47 -15.50
N GLN A 73 -8.63 10.66 -16.24
CA GLN A 73 -7.46 9.78 -16.22
C GLN A 73 -6.24 10.48 -15.63
N PRO A 74 -5.32 9.75 -14.96
CA PRO A 74 -4.10 10.34 -14.41
C PRO A 74 -3.20 11.01 -15.46
N ASP A 75 -3.16 10.44 -16.66
CA ASP A 75 -2.44 10.99 -17.81
C ASP A 75 -3.33 11.00 -19.06
N PRO A 76 -3.93 12.15 -19.42
CA PRO A 76 -4.75 12.26 -20.62
C PRO A 76 -3.99 11.98 -21.93
N THR A 77 -2.65 12.09 -21.94
CA THR A 77 -1.84 11.82 -23.15
C THR A 77 -1.70 10.33 -23.45
N ALA A 78 -1.95 9.46 -22.47
CA ALA A 78 -1.93 8.02 -22.62
C ALA A 78 -3.22 7.45 -23.24
N CYS A 79 -4.28 8.25 -23.34
CA CYS A 79 -5.57 7.81 -23.89
C CYS A 79 -5.46 7.39 -25.37
N ALA A 80 -6.17 6.33 -25.75
CA ALA A 80 -6.39 6.00 -27.17
C ALA A 80 -7.34 7.01 -27.85
N THR A 81 -8.26 7.60 -27.08
CA THR A 81 -9.17 8.66 -27.53
C THR A 81 -9.11 9.84 -26.56
N LEU A 82 -8.76 11.02 -27.07
CA LEU A 82 -8.73 12.27 -26.32
C LEU A 82 -9.98 13.09 -26.63
N TYR A 83 -10.88 13.22 -25.66
CA TYR A 83 -12.09 14.04 -25.80
C TYR A 83 -11.81 15.50 -25.47
N VAL A 84 -12.15 16.41 -26.39
CA VAL A 84 -11.93 17.84 -26.22
C VAL A 84 -13.20 18.63 -26.52
N VAL A 85 -13.59 19.57 -25.66
CA VAL A 85 -14.71 20.47 -25.91
C VAL A 85 -14.23 21.58 -26.84
N HIS A 86 -14.78 21.63 -28.05
CA HIS A 86 -14.40 22.61 -29.07
C HIS A 86 -15.49 22.72 -30.18
N PRO A 87 -15.70 23.89 -30.81
CA PRO A 87 -16.71 24.06 -31.87
C PRO A 87 -16.46 23.22 -33.14
N ARG A 88 -15.19 22.89 -33.42
CA ARG A 88 -14.79 22.06 -34.56
C ARG A 88 -15.35 20.65 -34.38
N ARG A 89 -16.05 20.10 -35.38
CA ARG A 89 -16.69 18.76 -35.27
C ARG A 89 -15.87 17.60 -35.83
N ARG A 90 -14.83 17.86 -36.62
CA ARG A 90 -14.05 16.80 -37.28
C ARG A 90 -13.00 16.24 -36.32
N PRO A 91 -13.01 14.93 -36.02
CA PRO A 91 -11.94 14.28 -35.26
C PRO A 91 -10.59 14.40 -35.98
N LEU A 92 -9.52 14.44 -35.19
CA LEU A 92 -8.15 14.40 -35.68
C LEU A 92 -7.55 13.03 -35.34
N GLN A 93 -7.30 12.22 -36.36
CA GLN A 93 -6.64 10.92 -36.22
C GLN A 93 -5.13 11.11 -36.25
N LEU A 94 -4.46 10.68 -35.19
CA LEU A 94 -3.00 10.65 -35.07
C LEU A 94 -2.55 9.20 -34.76
N PRO A 95 -1.30 8.83 -35.04
CA PRO A 95 -0.75 7.53 -34.64
C PRO A 95 -0.87 7.32 -33.12
N GLY A 96 -1.64 6.31 -32.71
CA GLY A 96 -1.83 5.94 -31.30
C GLY A 96 -2.86 6.75 -30.50
N VAL A 97 -3.43 7.83 -31.06
CA VAL A 97 -4.46 8.64 -30.40
C VAL A 97 -5.42 9.30 -31.39
N THR A 98 -6.72 9.24 -31.09
CA THR A 98 -7.75 10.00 -31.82
C THR A 98 -8.25 11.15 -30.97
N VAL A 99 -8.13 12.38 -31.45
CA VAL A 99 -8.69 13.56 -30.78
C VAL A 99 -10.12 13.76 -31.27
N THR A 100 -11.09 13.55 -30.38
CA THR A 100 -12.52 13.59 -30.68
C THR A 100 -13.12 14.86 -30.08
N PRO A 101 -13.51 15.84 -30.91
CA PRO A 101 -14.14 17.02 -30.39
C PRO A 101 -15.61 16.75 -30.01
N VAL A 102 -16.03 17.31 -28.88
CA VAL A 102 -17.40 17.26 -28.38
C VAL A 102 -17.97 18.68 -28.26
N PRO A 103 -19.26 18.88 -28.54
CA PRO A 103 -19.90 20.19 -28.38
C PRO A 103 -20.03 20.53 -26.90
N GLY A 104 -19.77 21.78 -26.54
CA GLY A 104 -19.90 22.24 -25.16
C GLY A 104 -19.42 23.68 -24.99
N VAL A 105 -19.54 24.18 -23.76
CA VAL A 105 -19.06 25.50 -23.38
C VAL A 105 -17.54 25.49 -23.29
N GLY A 106 -16.89 26.59 -23.68
CA GLY A 106 -15.44 26.75 -23.59
C GLY A 106 -14.88 26.69 -22.15
N PRO A 107 -13.59 27.00 -21.97
CA PRO A 107 -12.93 26.97 -20.65
C PRO A 107 -13.62 27.90 -19.65
N GLN A 108 -13.77 27.41 -18.41
CA GLN A 108 -14.31 28.16 -17.27
C GLN A 108 -13.17 28.59 -16.32
N PRO A 109 -13.40 29.58 -15.44
CA PRO A 109 -12.38 30.05 -14.49
C PRO A 109 -11.81 28.94 -13.58
N GLU A 110 -12.59 27.90 -13.29
CA GLU A 110 -12.17 26.79 -12.43
C GLU A 110 -11.39 25.70 -13.19
N ASP A 111 -11.42 25.71 -14.53
CA ASP A 111 -10.68 24.75 -15.36
C ASP A 111 -9.17 25.03 -15.27
N SER A 112 -8.36 23.96 -15.23
CA SER A 112 -6.91 24.09 -15.03
C SER A 112 -6.19 24.35 -16.36
N PRO A 113 -5.25 25.32 -16.43
CA PRO A 113 -4.52 25.58 -17.67
C PRO A 113 -3.58 24.42 -18.02
N LEU A 114 -3.52 24.07 -19.30
CA LEU A 114 -2.59 23.12 -19.90
C LEU A 114 -1.64 23.82 -20.88
N PRO A 115 -0.52 23.18 -21.28
CA PRO A 115 0.34 23.68 -22.34
C PRO A 115 -0.42 24.01 -23.63
N ALA A 116 0.19 24.84 -24.48
CA ALA A 116 -0.37 25.22 -25.78
C ALA A 116 -1.76 25.90 -25.74
N ARG A 117 -2.05 26.64 -24.65
CA ARG A 117 -3.33 27.37 -24.44
C ARG A 117 -4.55 26.43 -24.46
N LEU A 118 -4.38 25.25 -23.89
CA LEU A 118 -5.44 24.29 -23.65
C LEU A 118 -5.86 24.34 -22.18
N TRP A 119 -6.95 23.65 -21.86
CA TRP A 119 -7.48 23.59 -20.50
C TRP A 119 -7.85 22.15 -20.15
N LEU A 120 -7.75 21.78 -18.88
CA LEU A 120 -8.24 20.54 -18.31
C LEU A 120 -9.53 20.85 -17.54
N ALA A 121 -10.59 20.09 -17.83
CA ALA A 121 -11.86 20.24 -17.12
C ALA A 121 -11.67 20.11 -15.61
N SER A 122 -12.22 21.08 -14.88
CA SER A 122 -12.28 21.07 -13.43
C SER A 122 -13.07 19.86 -12.90
N PRO A 123 -12.84 19.43 -11.65
CA PRO A 123 -13.56 18.29 -11.09
C PRO A 123 -15.09 18.52 -11.08
N GLY A 124 -15.54 19.76 -10.84
CA GLY A 124 -16.96 20.11 -10.86
C GLY A 124 -17.57 19.96 -12.26
N ARG A 125 -16.87 20.43 -13.29
CA ARG A 125 -17.24 20.22 -14.69
C ARG A 125 -17.30 18.73 -15.05
N CYS A 126 -16.32 17.93 -14.64
CA CYS A 126 -16.30 16.49 -14.87
C CYS A 126 -17.53 15.79 -14.27
N LEU A 127 -17.91 16.14 -13.03
CA LEU A 127 -19.13 15.61 -12.39
C LEU A 127 -20.40 16.00 -13.16
N LEU A 128 -20.52 17.27 -13.51
CA LEU A 128 -21.70 17.79 -14.22
C LEU A 128 -21.84 17.17 -15.62
N ASP A 129 -20.74 17.01 -16.36
CA ASP A 129 -20.72 16.36 -17.67
C ASP A 129 -21.00 14.85 -17.56
N PHE A 130 -20.55 14.19 -16.49
CA PHE A 130 -20.88 12.77 -16.23
C PHE A 130 -22.38 12.58 -15.99
N PHE A 131 -22.98 13.36 -15.08
CA PHE A 131 -24.40 13.23 -14.74
C PHE A 131 -25.36 13.80 -15.80
N SER A 132 -24.84 14.45 -16.83
CA SER A 132 -25.63 14.89 -17.98
C SER A 132 -25.77 13.83 -19.07
N GLN A 133 -24.98 12.74 -19.01
CA GLN A 133 -25.11 11.62 -19.94
C GLN A 133 -26.34 10.76 -19.60
N PRO A 134 -26.90 10.01 -20.55
CA PRO A 134 -27.93 9.01 -20.28
C PRO A 134 -27.45 7.98 -19.25
N GLU A 135 -28.34 7.51 -18.38
CA GLU A 135 -27.97 6.60 -17.28
C GLU A 135 -27.30 5.31 -17.75
N ALA A 136 -27.71 4.75 -18.89
CA ALA A 136 -27.12 3.56 -19.49
C ALA A 136 -25.66 3.73 -19.94
N GLU A 137 -25.19 4.97 -20.15
CA GLU A 137 -23.82 5.28 -20.59
C GLU A 137 -22.89 5.61 -19.41
N ARG A 138 -23.43 5.70 -18.18
CA ARG A 138 -22.69 6.10 -16.98
C ARG A 138 -21.95 4.93 -16.35
N ASP A 139 -20.62 4.96 -16.45
CA ASP A 139 -19.74 4.06 -15.70
C ASP A 139 -19.51 4.61 -14.28
N LEU A 140 -20.43 4.31 -13.37
CA LEU A 140 -20.35 4.74 -11.97
C LEU A 140 -19.10 4.21 -11.27
N ALA A 141 -18.63 3.00 -11.60
CA ALA A 141 -17.42 2.45 -10.98
C ALA A 141 -16.18 3.29 -11.32
N ARG A 142 -16.07 3.73 -12.58
CA ARG A 142 -15.01 4.64 -13.02
C ARG A 142 -15.11 6.02 -12.38
N LEU A 143 -16.32 6.56 -12.22
CA LEU A 143 -16.53 7.82 -11.51
C LEU A 143 -16.03 7.74 -10.07
N HIS A 144 -16.38 6.66 -9.36
CA HIS A 144 -15.92 6.45 -7.99
C HIS A 144 -14.39 6.29 -7.93
N ALA A 145 -13.79 5.49 -8.82
CA ALA A 145 -12.33 5.31 -8.86
C ALA A 145 -11.58 6.62 -9.12
N TRP A 146 -12.05 7.42 -10.08
CA TRP A 146 -11.49 8.74 -10.37
C TRP A 146 -11.61 9.70 -9.17
N TRP A 147 -12.80 9.75 -8.54
CA TRP A 147 -13.04 10.58 -7.37
C TRP A 147 -12.09 10.24 -6.21
N GLN A 148 -11.92 8.94 -5.92
CA GLN A 148 -11.03 8.48 -4.84
C GLN A 148 -9.56 8.77 -5.13
N ALA A 149 -9.12 8.64 -6.39
CA ALA A 149 -7.74 8.89 -6.78
C ALA A 149 -7.38 10.38 -6.86
N GLY A 150 -8.35 11.26 -7.11
CA GLY A 150 -8.12 12.68 -7.41
C GLY A 150 -7.84 13.58 -6.22
N GLY A 151 -8.13 13.14 -4.99
CA GLY A 151 -7.85 13.91 -3.76
C GLY A 151 -8.54 15.29 -3.71
N PHE A 152 -9.72 15.43 -4.33
CA PHE A 152 -10.39 16.71 -4.51
C PHE A 152 -10.96 17.28 -3.20
N GLU A 153 -10.91 18.60 -3.03
CA GLU A 153 -11.51 19.29 -1.87
C GLU A 153 -13.04 19.43 -2.06
N ARG A 154 -13.80 18.54 -1.40
CA ARG A 154 -15.28 18.51 -1.48
C ARG A 154 -15.94 19.84 -1.13
N GLU A 155 -15.51 20.53 -0.07
CA GLU A 155 -16.13 21.79 0.37
C GLU A 155 -15.96 22.91 -0.65
N ALA A 156 -14.77 23.01 -1.26
CA ALA A 156 -14.50 23.96 -2.34
C ALA A 156 -15.38 23.67 -3.57
N LEU A 157 -15.56 22.39 -3.91
CA LEU A 157 -16.45 21.96 -4.99
C LEU A 157 -17.91 22.30 -4.70
N LEU A 158 -18.41 21.98 -3.50
CA LEU A 158 -19.80 22.28 -3.12
C LEU A 158 -20.12 23.78 -3.20
N ALA A 159 -19.19 24.64 -2.78
CA ALA A 159 -19.37 26.09 -2.81
C ALA A 159 -19.53 26.64 -4.24
N GLY A 160 -18.86 26.04 -5.23
CA GLY A 160 -18.85 26.51 -6.62
C GLY A 160 -19.76 25.76 -7.60
N LEU A 161 -20.19 24.54 -7.27
CA LEU A 161 -20.81 23.62 -8.24
C LEU A 161 -22.12 24.15 -8.85
N ALA A 162 -22.95 24.84 -8.05
CA ALA A 162 -24.22 25.39 -8.52
C ALA A 162 -24.00 26.50 -9.57
N GLY A 163 -23.05 27.41 -9.32
CA GLY A 163 -22.68 28.45 -10.29
C GLY A 163 -22.10 27.86 -11.57
N GLN A 164 -21.26 26.83 -11.43
CA GLN A 164 -20.67 26.14 -12.56
C GLN A 164 -21.71 25.37 -13.40
N ALA A 165 -22.71 24.74 -12.75
CA ALA A 165 -23.82 24.08 -13.44
C ALA A 165 -24.65 25.06 -14.27
N GLN A 166 -24.82 26.29 -13.81
CA GLN A 166 -25.48 27.34 -14.58
C GLN A 166 -24.61 27.78 -15.77
N ALA A 167 -23.32 28.06 -15.55
CA ALA A 167 -22.40 28.49 -16.61
C ALA A 167 -22.25 27.46 -17.74
N LEU A 168 -22.29 26.16 -17.41
CA LEU A 168 -22.17 25.07 -18.37
C LEU A 168 -23.49 24.64 -19.04
N ASN A 169 -24.62 25.23 -18.64
CA ASN A 169 -25.97 24.75 -19.00
C ASN A 169 -26.18 23.27 -18.63
N ARG A 170 -25.92 22.92 -17.37
CA ARG A 170 -25.96 21.56 -16.79
C ARG A 170 -26.79 21.50 -15.50
N THR A 171 -27.73 22.42 -15.31
CA THR A 171 -28.54 22.51 -14.07
C THR A 171 -29.32 21.24 -13.75
N GLY A 172 -29.77 20.49 -14.76
CA GLY A 172 -30.43 19.19 -14.58
C GLY A 172 -29.53 18.09 -13.96
N ALA A 173 -28.21 18.22 -14.09
CA ALA A 173 -27.24 17.29 -13.50
C ALA A 173 -26.83 17.67 -12.07
N LEU A 174 -27.14 18.90 -11.64
CA LEU A 174 -26.70 19.44 -10.35
C LEU A 174 -27.18 18.58 -9.18
N ALA A 175 -28.45 18.18 -9.17
CA ALA A 175 -29.01 17.37 -8.09
C ALA A 175 -28.29 16.02 -7.94
N GLN A 176 -27.95 15.37 -9.06
CA GLN A 176 -27.26 14.07 -9.06
C GLN A 176 -25.77 14.22 -8.72
N ALA A 177 -25.14 15.30 -9.18
CA ALA A 177 -23.76 15.62 -8.81
C ALA A 177 -23.64 15.93 -7.30
N LEU A 178 -24.57 16.71 -6.74
CA LEU A 178 -24.64 16.95 -5.29
C LEU A 178 -24.94 15.66 -4.53
N ALA A 179 -25.90 14.85 -4.99
CA ALA A 179 -26.20 13.56 -4.39
C ALA A 179 -24.99 12.60 -4.44
N PHE A 180 -24.19 12.62 -5.50
CA PHE A 180 -22.93 11.88 -5.56
C PHE A 180 -21.89 12.42 -4.57
N LEU A 181 -21.74 13.74 -4.44
CA LEU A 181 -20.85 14.35 -3.44
C LEU A 181 -21.29 14.07 -2.00
N ASP A 182 -22.60 13.89 -1.78
CA ASP A 182 -23.16 13.51 -0.48
C ASP A 182 -23.05 12.00 -0.24
N GLN A 183 -23.31 11.16 -1.26
CA GLN A 183 -23.13 9.71 -1.19
C GLN A 183 -21.66 9.34 -1.05
N THR A 184 -20.75 10.04 -1.72
CA THR A 184 -19.31 9.90 -1.47
C THR A 184 -18.91 10.49 -0.12
N ALA A 185 -19.66 11.40 0.51
CA ALA A 185 -19.43 11.69 1.93
C ALA A 185 -19.89 10.56 2.86
N GLN A 186 -20.80 9.69 2.39
CA GLN A 186 -21.27 8.49 3.11
C GLN A 186 -20.46 7.22 2.77
N LEU A 187 -19.83 7.16 1.60
CA LEU A 187 -19.07 6.03 1.04
C LEU A 187 -17.54 6.28 1.05
N ALA A 188 -17.08 7.51 0.85
CA ALA A 188 -15.72 7.95 1.14
C ALA A 188 -15.68 8.32 2.63
N MET A 189 -15.20 7.37 3.42
CA MET A 189 -15.22 7.32 4.87
C MET A 189 -16.61 7.00 5.47
N PRO A 190 -16.72 5.94 6.30
CA PRO A 190 -17.72 5.89 7.35
C PRO A 190 -17.46 7.02 8.35
N GLN A 191 -17.91 8.23 8.00
CA GLN A 191 -17.64 9.46 8.74
C GLN A 191 -16.12 9.70 8.97
N ALA A 192 -15.67 10.93 8.82
CA ALA A 192 -14.97 11.46 9.98
C ALA A 192 -16.00 11.40 11.12
N VAL A 193 -16.12 10.23 11.77
CA VAL A 193 -16.26 10.25 13.23
C VAL A 193 -15.14 11.19 13.56
N SER A 194 -15.45 12.36 14.11
CA SER A 194 -14.41 13.25 14.60
C SER A 194 -13.43 12.33 15.30
N SER A 195 -12.30 12.03 14.67
CA SER A 195 -11.19 11.59 15.45
C SER A 195 -11.07 12.80 16.34
N GLY A 196 -11.27 12.65 17.64
CA GLY A 196 -11.08 13.77 18.56
C GLY A 196 -9.69 14.42 18.40
N LEU A 197 -8.84 13.85 17.54
CA LEU A 197 -7.63 14.38 16.97
C LEU A 197 -7.87 15.68 16.16
N PRO A 198 -7.28 16.79 16.59
CA PRO A 198 -7.39 18.09 15.97
C PRO A 198 -6.55 18.19 14.69
N ALA A 199 -6.96 19.05 13.77
CA ALA A 199 -6.15 19.39 12.60
C ALA A 199 -4.90 20.18 13.03
N LEU A 200 -3.72 19.60 12.82
CA LEU A 200 -2.44 20.22 13.13
C LEU A 200 -1.90 21.00 11.94
N SER A 201 -1.30 22.17 12.21
CA SER A 201 -0.52 22.93 11.25
C SER A 201 0.76 22.21 10.85
N VAL A 202 1.34 22.55 9.69
CA VAL A 202 2.57 21.93 9.17
C VAL A 202 3.72 21.99 10.20
N ARG A 203 3.87 23.12 10.90
CA ARG A 203 4.89 23.28 11.96
C ARG A 203 4.67 22.34 13.15
N ALA A 204 3.41 22.18 13.59
CA ALA A 204 3.08 21.32 14.72
C ALA A 204 3.32 19.85 14.36
N ARG A 205 3.01 19.45 13.12
CA ARG A 205 3.31 18.10 12.60
C ARG A 205 4.82 17.82 12.60
N LEU A 206 5.64 18.77 12.12
CA LEU A 206 7.10 18.61 12.10
C LEU A 206 7.73 18.51 13.50
N LEU A 207 7.24 19.28 14.46
CA LEU A 207 7.67 19.17 15.86
C LEU A 207 7.26 17.82 16.46
N MET A 208 6.02 17.40 16.24
CA MET A 208 5.51 16.11 16.72
C MET A 208 6.30 14.94 16.12
N GLU A 209 6.62 15.00 14.82
CA GLU A 209 7.47 14.02 14.12
C GLU A 209 8.86 13.91 14.76
N SER A 210 9.53 15.04 15.04
CA SER A 210 10.84 15.03 15.71
C SER A 210 10.77 14.36 17.09
N LEU A 211 9.71 14.61 17.85
CA LEU A 211 9.52 14.01 19.19
C LEU A 211 9.16 12.52 19.12
N ILE A 212 8.44 12.05 18.09
CA ILE A 212 8.20 10.62 17.86
C ILE A 212 9.52 9.87 17.59
N ILE A 213 10.45 10.50 16.87
CA ILE A 213 11.73 9.90 16.49
C ILE A 213 12.72 9.95 17.65
N GLU A 214 12.87 11.11 18.29
CA GLU A 214 13.98 11.41 19.21
C GLU A 214 13.56 11.47 20.69
N GLY A 215 12.26 11.33 20.98
CA GLY A 215 11.70 11.32 22.33
C GLY A 215 11.48 12.71 22.89
N SER A 216 12.47 13.24 23.63
CA SER A 216 12.42 14.59 24.21
C SER A 216 13.27 15.61 23.47
N ALA A 217 12.84 16.86 23.52
CA ALA A 217 13.65 17.98 23.07
C ALA A 217 13.29 19.29 23.81
N THR A 218 14.29 20.14 24.03
CA THR A 218 14.09 21.55 24.34
C THR A 218 13.68 22.33 23.08
N GLN A 219 13.12 23.54 23.22
CA GLN A 219 12.84 24.39 22.05
C GLN A 219 14.11 24.71 21.25
N SER A 220 15.26 24.87 21.92
CA SER A 220 16.54 25.13 21.24
C SER A 220 17.00 23.94 20.39
N GLU A 221 16.81 22.72 20.89
CA GLU A 221 17.08 21.50 20.13
C GLU A 221 16.12 21.36 18.95
N LEU A 222 14.82 21.61 19.14
CA LEU A 222 13.83 21.58 18.05
C LEU A 222 14.14 22.63 16.96
N MET A 223 14.56 23.84 17.36
CA MET A 223 15.03 24.86 16.41
C MET A 223 16.22 24.35 15.59
N THR A 224 17.20 23.75 16.25
CA THR A 224 18.43 23.25 15.60
C THR A 224 18.13 22.08 14.67
N ARG A 225 17.33 21.10 15.12
CA ARG A 225 16.97 19.88 14.37
C ARG A 225 16.13 20.20 13.13
N LEU A 226 15.21 21.15 13.25
CA LEU A 226 14.23 21.47 12.19
C LEU A 226 14.60 22.70 11.34
N GLY A 227 15.68 23.41 11.68
CA GLY A 227 16.07 24.66 11.00
C GLY A 227 15.02 25.77 11.12
N MET A 228 14.27 25.80 12.23
CA MET A 228 13.14 26.71 12.44
C MET A 228 13.51 27.89 13.36
N SER A 229 12.86 29.03 13.14
CA SER A 229 12.99 30.19 14.03
C SER A 229 12.35 29.94 15.41
N LYS A 230 12.80 30.69 16.43
CA LYS A 230 12.24 30.59 17.79
C LYS A 230 10.73 30.84 17.84
N SER A 231 10.23 31.82 17.08
CA SER A 231 8.79 32.12 17.03
C SER A 231 7.97 31.00 16.38
N THR A 232 8.52 30.36 15.33
CA THR A 232 7.90 29.20 14.67
C THR A 232 7.81 28.00 15.60
N VAL A 233 8.90 27.65 16.30
CA VAL A 233 8.91 26.54 17.26
C VAL A 233 7.97 26.82 18.43
N SER A 234 8.03 28.04 19.00
CA SER A 234 7.17 28.41 20.14
C SER A 234 5.68 28.34 19.80
N SER A 235 5.27 28.84 18.64
CA SER A 235 3.86 28.76 18.20
C SER A 235 3.39 27.32 17.92
N GLY A 236 4.26 26.46 17.39
CA GLY A 236 3.96 25.04 17.19
C GLY A 236 3.86 24.26 18.51
N VAL A 237 4.75 24.55 19.48
CA VAL A 237 4.67 23.99 20.84
C VAL A 237 3.37 24.41 21.52
N GLN A 238 3.01 25.70 21.46
CA GLN A 238 1.74 26.18 22.02
C GLN A 238 0.52 25.51 21.38
N GLU A 239 0.55 25.27 20.06
CA GLU A 239 -0.50 24.53 19.38
C GLU A 239 -0.62 23.08 19.85
N LEU A 240 0.48 22.35 19.95
CA LEU A 240 0.45 20.98 20.46
C LEU A 240 0.04 20.92 21.94
N GLN A 241 0.43 21.89 22.76
CA GLN A 241 0.00 22.00 24.16
C GLN A 241 -1.50 22.30 24.29
N ARG A 242 -2.08 23.15 23.43
CA ARG A 242 -3.54 23.41 23.40
C ARG A 242 -4.34 22.12 23.17
N HIS A 243 -3.74 21.14 22.51
CA HIS A 243 -4.32 19.84 22.24
C HIS A 243 -3.88 18.74 23.22
N ALA A 244 -3.17 19.11 24.28
CA ALA A 244 -2.59 18.20 25.27
C ALA A 244 -1.69 17.10 24.66
N PHE A 245 -1.07 17.38 23.51
CA PHE A 245 -0.16 16.45 22.83
C PHE A 245 1.28 16.55 23.32
N LEU A 246 1.62 17.55 24.13
CA LEU A 246 2.91 17.68 24.78
C LEU A 246 2.79 17.72 26.29
N THR A 247 3.75 17.07 26.94
CA THR A 247 4.03 17.22 28.36
C THR A 247 5.41 17.86 28.53
N VAL A 248 5.52 18.75 29.52
CA VAL A 248 6.79 19.32 29.93
C VAL A 248 7.38 18.48 31.06
N VAL A 249 8.64 18.09 30.90
CA VAL A 249 9.42 17.38 31.91
C VAL A 249 10.55 18.29 32.37
N GLU A 250 10.90 18.25 33.66
CA GLU A 250 12.06 18.97 34.16
C GLU A 250 13.35 18.43 33.52
N GLY A 251 14.12 19.32 32.90
CA GLY A 251 15.38 18.97 32.24
C GLY A 251 16.57 18.89 33.20
N ALA A 252 17.65 18.26 32.74
CA ALA A 252 18.94 18.30 33.43
C ALA A 252 19.65 19.64 33.19
N GLY A 253 19.33 20.68 33.97
CA GLY A 253 20.01 21.98 33.94
C GLY A 253 19.15 23.18 34.37
N ARG A 254 19.79 24.36 34.57
CA ARG A 254 19.14 25.61 35.03
C ARG A 254 18.02 26.07 34.07
N GLY A 255 16.78 25.65 34.32
CA GLY A 255 15.56 26.24 33.77
C GLY A 255 15.18 25.84 32.33
N ALA A 256 15.83 24.85 31.72
CA ALA A 256 15.47 24.36 30.39
C ALA A 256 14.31 23.34 30.46
N GLN A 257 13.18 23.65 29.83
CA GLN A 257 12.04 22.75 29.71
C GLN A 257 12.25 21.71 28.60
N LEU A 258 12.11 20.42 28.93
CA LEU A 258 12.07 19.34 27.94
C LEU A 258 10.62 19.07 27.55
N TYR A 259 10.35 19.04 26.26
CA TYR A 259 9.04 18.66 25.71
C TYR A 259 9.09 17.21 25.25
N GLN A 260 8.06 16.45 25.61
CA GLN A 260 7.83 15.07 25.16
C GLN A 260 6.39 14.93 24.69
N LEU A 261 6.10 13.88 23.91
CA LEU A 261 4.71 13.53 23.64
C LEU A 261 3.98 13.22 24.95
N SER A 262 2.81 13.81 25.09
CA SER A 262 1.91 13.49 26.19
C SER A 262 1.48 12.04 26.08
N GLN A 263 1.35 11.36 27.22
CA GLN A 263 0.80 10.01 27.24
C GLN A 263 -0.67 9.99 26.75
N GLN A 264 -1.36 11.13 26.73
CA GLN A 264 -2.74 11.28 26.27
C GLN A 264 -2.89 11.46 24.75
N THR A 265 -1.79 11.45 23.98
CA THR A 265 -1.85 11.55 22.50
C THR A 265 -2.62 10.42 21.84
N GLY A 266 -2.84 9.32 22.56
CA GLY A 266 -3.42 8.10 22.03
C GLY A 266 -2.40 6.99 21.86
N TRP A 267 -2.93 5.82 21.50
CA TRP A 267 -2.18 4.58 21.35
C TRP A 267 -2.68 3.78 20.15
N VAL A 268 -1.93 2.78 19.73
CA VAL A 268 -2.27 1.87 18.64
C VAL A 268 -2.24 0.42 19.12
N LEU A 269 -2.90 -0.46 18.38
CA LEU A 269 -2.99 -1.87 18.71
C LEU A 269 -2.60 -2.74 17.51
N GLY A 270 -1.64 -3.63 17.70
CA GLY A 270 -1.45 -4.78 16.80
C GLY A 270 -2.11 -6.00 17.42
N ALA A 271 -2.90 -6.74 16.63
CA ALA A 271 -3.53 -7.98 17.03
C ALA A 271 -3.18 -9.08 16.03
N ASP A 272 -2.38 -10.06 16.43
CA ASP A 272 -2.19 -11.30 15.69
C ASP A 272 -3.26 -12.30 16.13
N ILE A 273 -4.16 -12.64 15.21
CA ILE A 273 -5.23 -13.62 15.45
C ILE A 273 -4.97 -14.82 14.53
N GLY A 274 -4.25 -15.80 15.07
CA GLY A 274 -3.98 -17.06 14.41
C GLY A 274 -5.15 -18.04 14.49
N ASN A 275 -4.87 -19.32 14.28
CA ASN A 275 -5.91 -20.37 14.35
C ASN A 275 -6.19 -20.85 15.77
N SER A 276 -5.16 -20.92 16.62
CA SER A 276 -5.23 -21.44 17.99
C SER A 276 -4.66 -20.50 19.05
N GLN A 277 -3.93 -19.47 18.64
CA GLN A 277 -3.31 -18.49 19.54
C GLN A 277 -3.54 -17.08 19.01
N ALA A 278 -3.64 -16.13 19.93
CA ALA A 278 -3.69 -14.72 19.61
C ALA A 278 -2.78 -13.93 20.53
N MET A 279 -2.20 -12.86 19.97
CA MET A 279 -1.32 -11.95 20.68
C MET A 279 -1.67 -10.51 20.34
N LEU A 280 -1.83 -9.68 21.36
CA LEU A 280 -2.21 -8.28 21.22
C LEU A 280 -1.13 -7.42 21.89
N ILE A 281 -0.60 -6.43 21.17
CA ILE A 281 0.35 -5.45 21.70
C ILE A 281 -0.21 -4.04 21.51
N ALA A 282 -0.39 -3.33 22.62
CA ALA A 282 -0.73 -1.92 22.62
C ALA A 282 0.54 -1.08 22.77
N ARG A 283 0.70 -0.04 21.94
CA ARG A 283 1.82 0.92 22.02
C ARG A 283 1.35 2.36 21.97
N SER A 284 2.02 3.25 22.70
CA SER A 284 1.89 4.69 22.47
C SER A 284 2.57 5.09 21.15
N LEU A 285 2.28 6.31 20.67
CA LEU A 285 2.75 6.80 19.37
C LEU A 285 4.28 6.92 19.24
N ASP A 286 4.99 7.06 20.36
CA ASP A 286 6.47 7.00 20.46
C ASP A 286 7.04 5.58 20.44
N GLY A 287 6.18 4.56 20.39
CA GLY A 287 6.55 3.14 20.33
C GLY A 287 6.77 2.49 21.70
N ARG A 288 6.44 3.13 22.83
CA ARG A 288 6.49 2.46 24.14
C ARG A 288 5.35 1.45 24.27
N GLN A 289 5.66 0.23 24.71
CA GLN A 289 4.67 -0.80 24.97
C GLN A 289 3.85 -0.47 26.22
N LEU A 290 2.52 -0.43 26.06
CA LEU A 290 1.56 -0.15 27.12
C LEU A 290 0.96 -1.45 27.69
N ALA A 291 0.70 -2.43 26.81
CA ALA A 291 0.17 -3.72 27.21
C ALA A 291 0.57 -4.82 26.22
N LEU A 292 0.66 -6.04 26.75
CA LEU A 292 0.75 -7.28 25.99
C LEU A 292 -0.32 -8.24 26.54
N ARG A 293 -1.06 -8.90 25.64
CA ARG A 293 -1.96 -10.01 25.98
C ARG A 293 -1.66 -11.18 25.06
N GLN A 294 -1.62 -12.38 25.61
CA GLN A 294 -1.46 -13.61 24.87
C GLN A 294 -2.41 -14.66 25.45
N PHE A 295 -3.10 -15.38 24.58
CA PHE A 295 -4.03 -16.43 24.98
C PHE A 295 -4.17 -17.47 23.86
N VAL A 296 -4.60 -18.66 24.26
CA VAL A 296 -4.71 -19.85 23.40
C VAL A 296 -6.11 -20.42 23.55
N HIS A 297 -6.73 -20.79 22.43
CA HIS A 297 -8.01 -21.48 22.39
C HIS A 297 -7.98 -22.56 21.32
N ALA A 298 -8.53 -23.74 21.63
CA ALA A 298 -8.59 -24.85 20.68
C ALA A 298 -9.52 -24.54 19.48
N ALA A 299 -10.61 -23.81 19.70
CA ALA A 299 -11.55 -23.43 18.67
C ALA A 299 -11.35 -21.97 18.23
N SER A 300 -11.13 -21.76 16.93
CA SER A 300 -10.86 -20.42 16.38
C SER A 300 -12.00 -19.41 16.60
N VAL A 301 -13.26 -19.86 16.69
CA VAL A 301 -14.39 -18.96 17.04
C VAL A 301 -14.26 -18.43 18.47
N GLN A 302 -13.85 -19.29 19.41
CA GLN A 302 -13.60 -18.88 20.80
C GLN A 302 -12.39 -17.94 20.89
N LEU A 303 -11.37 -18.19 20.08
CA LEU A 303 -10.20 -17.32 19.98
C LEU A 303 -10.57 -15.90 19.53
N VAL A 304 -11.39 -15.76 18.48
CA VAL A 304 -11.87 -14.47 17.99
C VAL A 304 -12.70 -13.76 19.05
N LYS A 305 -13.56 -14.48 19.78
CA LYS A 305 -14.33 -13.92 20.89
C LYS A 305 -13.42 -13.40 22.00
N ALA A 306 -12.45 -14.22 22.44
CA ALA A 306 -11.48 -13.82 23.46
C ALA A 306 -10.65 -12.60 23.02
N ALA A 307 -10.31 -12.50 21.73
CA ALA A 307 -9.66 -11.32 21.17
C ALA A 307 -10.56 -10.09 21.22
N ALA A 308 -11.85 -10.21 20.87
CA ALA A 308 -12.81 -9.11 21.00
C ALA A 308 -12.91 -8.60 22.45
N ASP A 309 -13.06 -9.54 23.39
CA ASP A 309 -13.14 -9.25 24.83
C ASP A 309 -11.85 -8.57 25.34
N ALA A 310 -10.68 -9.07 24.91
CA ALA A 310 -9.39 -8.48 25.26
C ALA A 310 -9.20 -7.06 24.67
N ILE A 311 -9.64 -6.82 23.43
CA ILE A 311 -9.59 -5.49 22.81
C ILE A 311 -10.50 -4.52 23.59
N ALA A 312 -11.71 -4.95 23.96
CA ALA A 312 -12.64 -4.15 24.74
C ALA A 312 -12.06 -3.81 26.13
N ALA A 313 -11.46 -4.79 26.81
CA ALA A 313 -10.79 -4.59 28.10
C ALA A 313 -9.62 -3.59 27.98
N LEU A 314 -8.73 -3.76 26.99
CA LEU A 314 -7.61 -2.84 26.76
C LEU A 314 -8.08 -1.41 26.52
N ARG A 315 -9.20 -1.21 25.81
CA ARG A 315 -9.78 0.12 25.60
C ARG A 315 -10.27 0.78 26.88
N GLN A 316 -10.75 0.01 27.85
CA GLN A 316 -11.16 0.52 29.17
C GLN A 316 -9.93 0.80 30.06
N GLU A 317 -8.97 -0.13 30.09
CA GLU A 317 -7.74 -0.02 30.87
C GLU A 317 -6.86 1.16 30.43
N LEU A 318 -6.76 1.42 29.12
CA LEU A 318 -5.84 2.39 28.55
C LEU A 318 -6.46 3.77 28.29
N THR A 319 -7.61 4.07 28.90
CA THR A 319 -8.28 5.39 28.78
C THR A 319 -7.38 6.56 29.20
N ALA A 320 -6.49 6.35 30.18
CA ALA A 320 -5.51 7.36 30.61
C ALA A 320 -4.47 7.72 29.52
N PHE A 321 -4.30 6.87 28.51
CA PHE A 321 -3.39 7.10 27.38
C PHE A 321 -4.08 7.75 26.18
N GLY A 322 -5.32 8.22 26.34
CA GLY A 322 -6.11 8.81 25.27
C GLY A 322 -6.73 7.76 24.32
N PRO A 323 -7.11 8.16 23.10
CA PRO A 323 -7.88 7.31 22.20
C PRO A 323 -7.03 6.22 21.54
N LEU A 324 -7.67 5.09 21.19
CA LEU A 324 -7.11 4.12 20.25
C LEU A 324 -7.14 4.73 18.84
N LEU A 325 -5.97 5.06 18.31
CA LEU A 325 -5.78 5.78 17.05
C LEU A 325 -5.97 4.88 15.82
N ALA A 326 -5.43 3.66 15.89
CA ALA A 326 -5.51 2.66 14.85
C ALA A 326 -5.30 1.25 15.42
N ILE A 327 -5.88 0.26 14.75
CA ILE A 327 -5.66 -1.16 15.02
C ILE A 327 -5.29 -1.89 13.73
N THR A 328 -4.29 -2.75 13.78
CA THR A 328 -4.03 -3.73 12.72
C THR A 328 -4.39 -5.12 13.23
N VAL A 329 -5.23 -5.82 12.47
CA VAL A 329 -5.62 -7.20 12.71
C VAL A 329 -4.90 -8.08 11.69
N ALA A 330 -3.89 -8.82 12.16
CA ALA A 330 -3.17 -9.79 11.36
C ALA A 330 -3.88 -11.15 11.39
N LEU A 331 -4.08 -11.74 10.21
CA LEU A 331 -4.82 -13.00 10.04
C LEU A 331 -3.98 -14.03 9.29
N SER A 332 -4.13 -15.30 9.65
CA SER A 332 -3.52 -16.44 8.91
C SER A 332 -4.31 -16.80 7.63
N LYS A 333 -4.65 -15.80 6.80
CA LYS A 333 -5.50 -15.92 5.60
C LYS A 333 -5.09 -14.90 4.53
N PRO A 334 -5.35 -15.17 3.24
CA PRO A 334 -5.28 -14.13 2.21
C PRO A 334 -6.21 -12.97 2.57
N VAL A 335 -5.70 -11.75 2.50
CA VAL A 335 -6.46 -10.52 2.75
C VAL A 335 -6.44 -9.68 1.49
N ARG A 336 -7.60 -9.50 0.87
CA ARG A 336 -7.67 -8.72 -0.37
C ARG A 336 -7.41 -7.23 -0.06
N PRO A 337 -6.70 -6.49 -0.94
CA PRO A 337 -6.42 -5.07 -0.71
C PRO A 337 -7.67 -4.18 -0.59
N ASP A 338 -8.79 -4.62 -1.17
CA ASP A 338 -10.09 -3.95 -1.16
C ASP A 338 -10.96 -4.29 0.05
N ILE A 339 -10.46 -5.09 1.01
CA ILE A 339 -11.12 -5.25 2.31
C ILE A 339 -10.93 -3.95 3.11
N GLN A 340 -11.63 -2.91 2.64
CA GLN A 340 -12.04 -1.76 3.42
C GLN A 340 -13.45 -2.06 3.90
N LEU A 341 -13.67 -1.99 5.23
CA LEU A 341 -15.01 -2.07 5.81
C LEU A 341 -15.80 -0.80 5.47
N SER A 342 -16.28 -0.70 4.23
CA SER A 342 -17.45 0.09 3.88
C SER A 342 -18.54 -0.91 3.50
N GLY A 343 -19.48 -1.11 4.41
CA GLY A 343 -20.42 -2.24 4.41
C GLY A 343 -21.04 -2.57 3.06
N ARG A 344 -20.81 -3.81 2.62
CA ARG A 344 -21.74 -4.59 1.80
C ARG A 344 -21.72 -6.04 2.26
N GLU A 345 -22.92 -6.60 2.41
CA GLU A 345 -23.17 -7.97 2.83
C GLU A 345 -22.97 -8.98 1.69
N GLY A 346 -22.48 -10.17 2.04
CA GLY A 346 -22.83 -11.46 1.42
C GLY A 346 -21.66 -12.33 0.91
N PRO A 347 -21.74 -13.69 0.91
CA PRO A 347 -22.59 -14.60 1.67
C PRO A 347 -21.80 -15.42 2.73
N SER A 348 -22.56 -15.98 3.69
CA SER A 348 -22.17 -16.89 4.77
C SER A 348 -21.77 -16.27 6.11
N GLN A 349 -22.76 -16.17 7.01
CA GLN A 349 -22.55 -16.09 8.47
C GLN A 349 -21.92 -17.39 9.06
N ALA A 350 -21.76 -18.43 8.24
CA ALA A 350 -21.10 -19.68 8.58
C ALA A 350 -19.65 -19.67 8.06
N GLY A 351 -18.73 -19.13 8.85
CA GLY A 351 -17.31 -19.14 8.54
C GLY A 351 -16.47 -18.17 9.35
N LEU A 352 -15.14 -18.32 9.22
CA LEU A 352 -14.12 -17.43 9.78
C LEU A 352 -13.46 -16.62 8.66
N SER A 353 -14.21 -16.11 7.67
CA SER A 353 -13.61 -15.20 6.68
C SER A 353 -13.05 -13.95 7.39
N PRO A 354 -12.10 -13.21 6.77
CA PRO A 354 -11.61 -11.95 7.34
C PRO A 354 -12.74 -11.01 7.78
N GLU A 355 -13.77 -10.82 6.95
CA GLU A 355 -14.93 -9.98 7.22
C GLU A 355 -15.73 -10.49 8.43
N ALA A 356 -15.91 -11.81 8.51
CA ALA A 356 -16.64 -12.46 9.58
C ALA A 356 -15.87 -12.42 10.92
N ILE A 357 -14.54 -12.36 10.88
CA ILE A 357 -13.70 -12.13 12.06
C ILE A 357 -13.85 -10.68 12.52
N LEU A 358 -13.71 -9.71 11.62
CA LEU A 358 -13.84 -8.29 11.95
C LEU A 358 -15.21 -7.94 12.52
N ALA A 359 -16.28 -8.49 11.94
CA ALA A 359 -17.63 -8.33 12.45
C ALA A 359 -17.76 -8.84 13.90
N ARG A 360 -17.10 -9.97 14.23
CA ARG A 360 -17.08 -10.54 15.58
C ARG A 360 -16.21 -9.77 16.56
N LEU A 361 -15.18 -9.07 16.10
CA LEU A 361 -14.39 -8.17 16.95
C LEU A 361 -15.19 -6.95 17.42
N ALA A 362 -16.32 -6.64 16.76
CA ALA A 362 -17.24 -5.57 17.13
C ALA A 362 -16.52 -4.22 17.39
N LEU A 363 -15.54 -3.91 16.54
CA LEU A 363 -14.74 -2.68 16.65
C LEU A 363 -15.63 -1.45 16.37
N PRO A 364 -15.46 -0.34 17.11
CA PRO A 364 -16.26 0.87 16.92
C PRO A 364 -16.20 1.41 15.50
N ALA A 365 -17.35 1.92 15.03
CA ALA A 365 -17.40 2.69 13.79
C ALA A 365 -16.43 3.89 13.83
N GLY A 366 -15.77 4.16 12.70
CA GLY A 366 -14.79 5.26 12.56
C GLY A 366 -13.39 5.00 13.12
N MET A 367 -13.16 3.82 13.74
CA MET A 367 -11.82 3.37 14.07
C MET A 367 -11.04 3.05 12.79
N HIS A 368 -9.77 3.45 12.74
CA HIS A 368 -8.91 3.07 11.61
C HIS A 368 -8.45 1.63 11.80
N ILE A 369 -9.02 0.71 11.02
CA ILE A 369 -8.77 -0.72 11.10
C ILE A 369 -8.02 -1.14 9.84
N ILE A 370 -6.83 -1.69 10.04
CA ILE A 370 -6.04 -2.36 9.01
C ILE A 370 -6.24 -3.85 9.19
N VAL A 371 -6.40 -4.56 8.09
CA VAL A 371 -6.42 -6.02 8.08
C VAL A 371 -5.30 -6.47 7.18
N GLU A 372 -4.49 -7.38 7.66
CA GLU A 372 -3.29 -7.79 6.93
C GLU A 372 -3.04 -9.29 7.14
N ASN A 373 -2.35 -9.90 6.18
CA ASN A 373 -1.87 -11.26 6.32
C ASN A 373 -0.73 -11.33 7.37
N ASN A 374 -0.69 -12.39 8.18
CA ASN A 374 0.30 -12.55 9.24
C ASN A 374 1.76 -12.51 8.76
N VAL A 375 2.10 -13.15 7.65
CA VAL A 375 3.48 -13.14 7.13
C VAL A 375 3.86 -11.79 6.50
N ASN A 376 2.87 -11.03 5.99
CA ASN A 376 3.08 -9.63 5.59
C ASN A 376 3.36 -8.72 6.78
N CYS A 377 2.65 -8.92 7.90
CA CYS A 377 3.00 -8.27 9.16
C CYS A 377 4.41 -8.66 9.62
N ALA A 378 4.76 -9.95 9.58
CA ALA A 378 6.09 -10.39 10.01
C ALA A 378 7.23 -9.75 9.18
N VAL A 379 7.10 -9.68 7.85
CA VAL A 379 8.09 -8.95 7.03
C VAL A 379 8.08 -7.45 7.35
N ALA A 380 6.91 -6.87 7.62
CA ALA A 380 6.76 -5.48 8.03
C ALA A 380 7.51 -5.14 9.32
N ALA A 381 7.56 -6.05 10.30
CA ALA A 381 8.37 -5.89 11.51
C ALA A 381 9.86 -5.86 11.19
N GLU A 382 10.32 -6.82 10.38
CA GLU A 382 11.74 -7.01 10.08
C GLU A 382 12.35 -5.86 9.29
N VAL A 383 11.63 -5.32 8.31
CA VAL A 383 12.13 -4.20 7.48
C VAL A 383 12.08 -2.85 8.19
N ARG A 384 11.33 -2.74 9.29
CA ARG A 384 11.17 -1.50 10.06
C ARG A 384 12.06 -1.47 11.30
N LEU A 385 12.09 -2.57 12.04
CA LEU A 385 12.71 -2.66 13.35
C LEU A 385 13.76 -3.77 13.47
N GLY A 386 13.67 -4.81 12.63
CA GLY A 386 14.44 -6.04 12.80
C GLY A 386 15.69 -6.14 11.94
N ILE A 387 16.06 -7.38 11.59
CA ILE A 387 17.33 -7.69 10.92
C ILE A 387 17.39 -7.15 9.49
N ALA A 388 16.23 -6.89 8.89
CA ALA A 388 16.10 -6.41 7.53
C ALA A 388 15.89 -4.89 7.44
N LYS A 389 16.14 -4.15 8.53
CA LYS A 389 15.95 -2.68 8.56
C LYS A 389 16.69 -2.00 7.41
N GLY A 390 15.95 -1.21 6.63
CA GLY A 390 16.50 -0.41 5.53
C GLY A 390 16.65 -1.15 4.20
N LEU A 391 16.43 -2.47 4.15
CA LEU A 391 16.37 -3.22 2.90
C LEU A 391 15.04 -2.97 2.18
N LYS A 392 15.06 -3.05 0.84
CA LYS A 392 13.88 -2.82 -0.01
C LYS A 392 13.28 -4.09 -0.60
N ASP A 393 14.08 -5.15 -0.66
CA ASP A 393 13.74 -6.43 -1.30
C ASP A 393 14.06 -7.56 -0.31
N VAL A 394 13.03 -8.03 0.38
CA VAL A 394 13.10 -8.95 1.52
C VAL A 394 11.94 -9.92 1.44
N VAL A 395 12.23 -11.19 1.70
CA VAL A 395 11.22 -12.24 1.81
C VAL A 395 11.22 -12.76 3.24
N PHE A 396 10.07 -12.75 3.89
CA PHE A 396 9.88 -13.50 5.12
C PHE A 396 9.38 -14.91 4.76
N LEU A 397 10.07 -15.95 5.21
CA LEU A 397 9.71 -17.34 4.98
C LEU A 397 9.32 -17.99 6.31
N GLN A 398 8.02 -18.22 6.49
CA GLN A 398 7.48 -18.84 7.69
C GLN A 398 7.43 -20.36 7.53
N ILE A 399 8.12 -21.08 8.42
CA ILE A 399 8.06 -22.54 8.51
C ILE A 399 7.63 -22.95 9.93
N GLY A 400 6.54 -23.70 10.03
CA GLY A 400 6.02 -24.22 11.29
C GLY A 400 4.87 -25.18 11.09
N GLU A 401 3.76 -24.98 11.81
CA GLU A 401 2.51 -25.72 11.58
C GLU A 401 1.96 -25.50 10.17
N ARG A 402 2.28 -24.35 9.59
CA ARG A 402 1.93 -23.92 8.23
C ARG A 402 3.15 -23.33 7.55
N ILE A 403 3.06 -23.17 6.25
CA ILE A 403 4.09 -22.53 5.42
C ILE A 403 3.48 -21.34 4.70
N GLY A 404 4.21 -20.23 4.70
CA GLY A 404 3.77 -19.01 4.01
C GLY A 404 4.93 -18.05 3.81
N SER A 405 4.73 -17.06 2.95
CA SER A 405 5.74 -16.04 2.69
C SER A 405 5.16 -14.63 2.63
N GLY A 406 5.83 -13.71 3.31
CA GLY A 406 5.59 -12.27 3.18
C GLY A 406 6.62 -11.67 2.23
N ILE A 407 6.17 -10.93 1.23
CA ILE A 407 7.04 -10.37 0.19
C ILE A 407 7.09 -8.85 0.35
N TYR A 408 8.28 -8.30 0.52
CA TYR A 408 8.56 -6.88 0.49
C TYR A 408 9.50 -6.61 -0.67
N SER A 409 9.06 -5.85 -1.67
CA SER A 409 9.87 -5.54 -2.86
C SER A 409 9.69 -4.10 -3.30
N GLY A 410 10.77 -3.48 -3.75
CA GLY A 410 10.79 -2.06 -4.11
C GLY A 410 10.45 -1.13 -2.94
N GLY A 411 10.59 -1.59 -1.69
CA GLY A 411 10.20 -0.82 -0.51
C GLY A 411 8.70 -0.84 -0.19
N MET A 412 7.95 -1.81 -0.74
CA MET A 412 6.52 -1.98 -0.51
C MET A 412 6.16 -3.44 -0.23
N LEU A 413 5.13 -3.65 0.59
CA LEU A 413 4.52 -4.98 0.74
C LEU A 413 3.83 -5.36 -0.57
N ILE A 414 3.99 -6.61 -0.99
CA ILE A 414 3.37 -7.14 -2.20
C ILE A 414 2.18 -8.01 -1.80
N HIS A 415 0.97 -7.53 -2.07
CA HIS A 415 -0.28 -8.26 -1.78
C HIS A 415 -0.79 -9.10 -2.95
N GLY A 416 -0.42 -8.74 -4.18
CA GLY A 416 -1.00 -9.31 -5.39
C GLY A 416 -2.47 -8.91 -5.62
N ALA A 417 -3.05 -9.31 -6.75
CA ALA A 417 -4.38 -8.84 -7.18
C ALA A 417 -5.54 -9.23 -6.24
N ARG A 418 -5.35 -10.27 -5.43
CA ARG A 418 -6.38 -10.83 -4.53
C ARG A 418 -5.89 -11.03 -3.11
N GLY A 419 -4.73 -10.47 -2.75
CA GLY A 419 -4.14 -10.73 -1.42
C GLY A 419 -3.43 -12.07 -1.27
N GLY A 420 -3.19 -12.78 -2.38
CA GLY A 420 -2.58 -14.12 -2.40
C GLY A 420 -1.12 -14.15 -2.82
N ALA A 421 -0.45 -13.00 -2.93
CA ALA A 421 1.00 -13.01 -3.15
C ALA A 421 1.70 -13.65 -1.94
N GLY A 422 2.65 -14.55 -2.19
CA GLY A 422 3.37 -15.26 -1.13
C GLY A 422 2.66 -16.49 -0.57
N GLU A 423 1.53 -16.92 -1.16
CA GLU A 423 0.89 -18.23 -0.90
C GLU A 423 1.71 -19.39 -1.50
N ILE A 424 2.93 -19.53 -1.01
CA ILE A 424 3.92 -20.52 -1.49
C ILE A 424 3.47 -21.96 -1.23
N ALA A 425 2.52 -22.17 -0.32
CA ALA A 425 1.89 -23.47 -0.07
C ALA A 425 1.13 -24.01 -1.30
N ASP A 426 0.71 -23.13 -2.21
CA ASP A 426 -0.02 -23.48 -3.44
C ASP A 426 0.90 -23.88 -4.60
N ILE A 427 2.23 -23.82 -4.42
CA ILE A 427 3.17 -24.29 -5.44
C ILE A 427 2.89 -25.78 -5.70
N PRO A 428 2.64 -26.19 -6.97
CA PRO A 428 2.35 -27.58 -7.29
C PRO A 428 3.51 -28.47 -6.84
N PHE A 429 3.21 -29.49 -6.03
CA PHE A 429 4.19 -30.43 -5.51
C PHE A 429 3.53 -31.79 -5.28
N PRO A 430 4.24 -32.91 -5.52
CA PRO A 430 5.61 -33.02 -6.04
C PRO A 430 5.68 -32.89 -7.56
N TRP A 431 6.82 -32.43 -8.07
CA TRP A 431 7.16 -32.55 -9.50
C TRP A 431 7.81 -33.92 -9.73
N SER A 432 6.97 -34.96 -9.86
CA SER A 432 7.37 -36.36 -9.97
C SER A 432 6.66 -37.03 -11.14
N GLU A 433 7.29 -38.03 -11.76
CA GLU A 433 6.63 -38.91 -12.74
C GLU A 433 5.68 -39.92 -12.07
N GLN A 434 5.90 -40.22 -10.78
CA GLN A 434 5.18 -41.25 -10.03
C GLN A 434 4.04 -40.72 -9.17
N GLU A 435 4.07 -39.43 -8.85
CA GLU A 435 3.12 -38.78 -7.94
C GLU A 435 2.57 -37.50 -8.59
N SER A 436 1.26 -37.33 -8.58
CA SER A 436 0.61 -36.12 -9.10
C SER A 436 0.57 -35.01 -8.05
N PRO A 437 0.80 -33.73 -8.45
CA PRO A 437 0.54 -32.59 -7.57
C PRO A 437 -0.90 -32.53 -7.08
N GLY A 438 -1.08 -32.10 -5.84
CA GLY A 438 -2.40 -31.91 -5.22
C GLY A 438 -2.47 -30.62 -4.40
N GLU A 439 -3.68 -30.24 -4.00
CA GLU A 439 -3.92 -29.03 -3.20
C GLU A 439 -3.15 -29.05 -1.88
N LEU A 440 -2.40 -27.98 -1.62
CA LEU A 440 -1.56 -27.78 -0.42
C LEU A 440 -0.56 -28.93 -0.16
N MET A 441 -0.23 -29.74 -1.16
CA MET A 441 0.69 -30.88 -0.99
C MET A 441 2.09 -30.44 -0.58
N LEU A 442 2.56 -29.26 -1.02
CA LEU A 442 3.82 -28.71 -0.54
C LEU A 442 3.77 -28.43 0.96
N GLU A 443 2.71 -27.77 1.46
CA GLU A 443 2.54 -27.52 2.90
C GLU A 443 2.43 -28.83 3.67
N ARG A 444 1.62 -29.79 3.20
CA ARG A 444 1.53 -31.13 3.82
C ARG A 444 2.85 -31.88 3.82
N HIS A 445 3.77 -31.57 2.91
CA HIS A 445 5.09 -32.16 2.87
C HIS A 445 6.08 -31.41 3.79
N LEU A 446 6.16 -30.10 3.68
CA LEU A 446 7.20 -29.33 4.35
C LEU A 446 6.77 -28.80 5.72
N ALA A 447 5.50 -28.74 6.06
CA ALA A 447 5.09 -28.31 7.40
C ALA A 447 5.53 -29.33 8.46
N LYS A 448 5.61 -28.85 9.71
CA LYS A 448 6.07 -29.59 10.88
C LYS A 448 5.50 -31.01 10.97
N GLN A 449 4.17 -31.16 10.90
CA GLN A 449 3.54 -32.48 11.03
C GLN A 449 3.87 -33.40 9.85
N GLY A 450 3.79 -32.86 8.63
CA GLY A 450 4.09 -33.60 7.41
C GLY A 450 5.50 -34.18 7.37
N PHE A 451 6.48 -33.39 7.80
CA PHE A 451 7.86 -33.85 7.90
C PHE A 451 8.02 -34.94 8.97
N LEU A 452 7.44 -34.76 10.16
CA LEU A 452 7.47 -35.77 11.23
C LEU A 452 6.83 -37.09 10.80
N ASP A 453 5.70 -37.04 10.10
CA ASP A 453 5.01 -38.24 9.60
C ASP A 453 5.90 -39.01 8.63
N ARG A 454 6.54 -38.33 7.68
CA ARG A 454 7.50 -38.97 6.75
C ARG A 454 8.72 -39.52 7.46
N LEU A 455 9.28 -38.77 8.40
CA LEU A 455 10.43 -39.21 9.19
C LEU A 455 10.10 -40.49 9.96
N ASN A 456 8.94 -40.52 10.62
CA ASN A 456 8.50 -41.67 11.40
C ASN A 456 8.10 -42.87 10.52
N ALA A 457 7.54 -42.65 9.33
CA ALA A 457 7.22 -43.71 8.39
C ALA A 457 8.47 -44.41 7.82
N ARG A 458 9.59 -43.71 7.73
CA ARG A 458 10.88 -44.24 7.24
C ARG A 458 11.78 -44.80 8.35
N ARG A 459 11.39 -44.67 9.62
CA ARG A 459 12.21 -45.11 10.76
C ARG A 459 12.24 -46.64 10.85
N ALA A 460 13.35 -47.18 11.35
CA ALA A 460 13.41 -48.60 11.70
C ALA A 460 12.44 -48.92 12.85
N PRO A 461 11.71 -50.06 12.82
CA PRO A 461 10.73 -50.40 13.87
C PRO A 461 11.28 -50.42 15.30
N SER A 462 12.58 -50.68 15.47
CA SER A 462 13.29 -50.73 16.75
C SER A 462 13.62 -49.38 17.38
N LEU A 463 13.59 -48.29 16.60
CA LEU A 463 13.81 -46.95 17.13
C LEU A 463 12.56 -46.45 17.88
N PRO A 464 12.63 -45.40 18.71
CA PRO A 464 11.44 -44.71 19.23
C PRO A 464 10.87 -43.68 18.24
N MET A 465 9.59 -43.36 18.37
CA MET A 465 8.92 -42.43 17.46
C MET A 465 9.28 -41.00 17.84
N VAL A 466 9.56 -40.15 16.85
CA VAL A 466 9.80 -38.72 17.07
C VAL A 466 8.45 -38.04 17.28
N ARG A 467 8.19 -37.57 18.51
CA ARG A 467 6.88 -37.04 18.91
C ARG A 467 6.66 -35.57 18.55
N SER A 468 7.73 -34.79 18.39
CA SER A 468 7.63 -33.37 18.07
C SER A 468 8.90 -32.88 17.37
N MET A 469 8.79 -31.75 16.66
CA MET A 469 9.93 -31.08 16.06
C MET A 469 10.90 -30.54 17.10
N ASP A 470 10.40 -30.06 18.24
CA ASP A 470 11.25 -29.55 19.33
C ASP A 470 12.16 -30.65 19.87
N ALA A 471 11.60 -31.84 20.14
CA ALA A 471 12.37 -33.00 20.59
C ALA A 471 13.41 -33.44 19.54
N LEU A 472 13.09 -33.33 18.25
CA LEU A 472 14.04 -33.64 17.18
C LEU A 472 15.20 -32.63 17.12
N LEU A 473 14.89 -31.34 17.23
CA LEU A 473 15.86 -30.25 17.23
C LEU A 473 16.75 -30.29 18.48
N GLU A 474 16.20 -30.63 19.64
CA GLU A 474 16.96 -30.86 20.88
C GLU A 474 17.96 -32.00 20.72
N ARG A 475 17.52 -33.14 20.18
CA ARG A 475 18.41 -34.30 19.89
C ARG A 475 19.51 -33.94 18.89
N ALA A 476 19.18 -33.20 17.83
CA ALA A 476 20.16 -32.72 16.86
C ALA A 476 21.18 -31.76 17.50
N THR A 477 20.71 -30.87 18.38
CA THR A 477 21.57 -29.96 19.16
C THR A 477 22.48 -30.72 20.11
N GLY A 478 21.98 -31.82 20.70
CA GLY A 478 22.76 -32.77 21.49
C GLY A 478 23.76 -33.62 20.69
N GLY A 479 23.86 -33.42 19.38
CA GLY A 479 24.83 -34.10 18.52
C GLY A 479 24.41 -35.50 18.07
N GLU A 480 23.14 -35.89 18.22
CA GLU A 480 22.69 -37.21 17.79
C GLU A 480 22.73 -37.33 16.25
N PRO A 481 23.51 -38.27 15.66
CA PRO A 481 23.75 -38.29 14.22
C PRO A 481 22.49 -38.42 13.36
N MET A 482 21.54 -39.27 13.77
CA MET A 482 20.28 -39.47 13.02
C MET A 482 19.40 -38.22 13.06
N ALA A 483 19.36 -37.51 14.20
CA ALA A 483 18.60 -36.27 14.33
C ALA A 483 19.25 -35.15 13.50
N MET A 484 20.57 -35.01 13.54
CA MET A 484 21.31 -34.07 12.70
C MET A 484 21.07 -34.32 11.21
N GLN A 485 21.10 -35.58 10.78
CA GLN A 485 20.83 -35.94 9.39
C GLN A 485 19.39 -35.60 8.97
N ALA A 486 18.39 -35.90 9.81
CA ALA A 486 17.00 -35.57 9.55
C ALA A 486 16.78 -34.06 9.41
N ILE A 487 17.38 -33.26 10.31
CA ILE A 487 17.30 -31.80 10.28
C ILE A 487 18.04 -31.22 9.05
N ALA A 488 19.18 -31.80 8.68
CA ALA A 488 19.91 -31.38 7.48
C ALA A 488 19.08 -31.62 6.20
N GLN A 489 18.46 -32.80 6.06
CA GLN A 489 17.57 -33.12 4.94
C GLN A 489 16.36 -32.19 4.90
N TYR A 490 15.75 -31.93 6.04
CA TYR A 490 14.60 -31.03 6.11
C TYR A 490 14.97 -29.59 5.74
N GLY A 491 16.08 -29.08 6.27
CA GLY A 491 16.59 -27.76 5.92
C GLY A 491 17.03 -27.63 4.47
N GLU A 492 17.52 -28.71 3.85
CA GLU A 492 17.81 -28.77 2.42
C GLU A 492 16.53 -28.64 1.57
N GLN A 493 15.46 -29.35 1.94
CA GLN A 493 14.17 -29.24 1.26
C GLN A 493 13.58 -27.82 1.36
N ILE A 494 13.68 -27.18 2.53
CA ILE A 494 13.31 -25.77 2.70
C ILE A 494 14.25 -24.86 1.88
N GLY A 495 15.53 -25.22 1.80
CA GLY A 495 16.53 -24.53 0.99
C GLY A 495 16.18 -24.50 -0.49
N PHE A 496 15.68 -25.60 -1.06
CA PHE A 496 15.20 -25.62 -2.44
C PHE A 496 13.99 -24.71 -2.67
N LEU A 497 13.04 -24.69 -1.73
CA LEU A 497 11.93 -23.74 -1.77
C LEU A 497 12.43 -22.29 -1.73
N ALA A 498 13.39 -22.00 -0.87
CA ALA A 498 14.03 -20.69 -0.80
C ALA A 498 14.76 -20.32 -2.10
N CYS A 499 15.44 -21.26 -2.76
CA CYS A 499 16.05 -21.05 -4.08
C CYS A 499 15.02 -20.64 -5.13
N GLY A 500 13.83 -21.26 -5.12
CA GLY A 500 12.73 -20.87 -6.00
C GLY A 500 12.27 -19.42 -5.77
N LEU A 501 12.17 -19.00 -4.51
CA LEU A 501 11.84 -17.61 -4.17
C LEU A 501 12.93 -16.63 -4.63
N VAL A 502 14.21 -17.00 -4.49
CA VAL A 502 15.32 -16.19 -5.00
C VAL A 502 15.27 -16.07 -6.52
N ALA A 503 15.02 -17.16 -7.24
CA ALA A 503 14.97 -17.16 -8.69
C ALA A 503 13.87 -16.23 -9.26
N VAL A 504 12.76 -16.06 -8.54
CA VAL A 504 11.62 -15.23 -8.98
C VAL A 504 11.73 -13.79 -8.48
N LEU A 505 12.19 -13.57 -7.25
CA LEU A 505 12.10 -12.28 -6.56
C LEU A 505 13.44 -11.56 -6.40
N ASP A 506 14.56 -12.27 -6.52
CA ASP A 506 15.92 -11.77 -6.26
C ASP A 506 16.04 -10.91 -4.97
N PRO A 507 15.62 -11.42 -3.79
CA PRO A 507 15.65 -10.64 -2.56
C PRO A 507 17.08 -10.49 -2.05
N ALA A 508 17.37 -9.35 -1.43
CA ALA A 508 18.62 -9.14 -0.71
C ALA A 508 18.73 -10.07 0.52
N MET A 509 17.58 -10.37 1.15
CA MET A 509 17.53 -11.22 2.34
C MET A 509 16.25 -12.07 2.39
N ILE A 510 16.42 -13.32 2.83
CA ILE A 510 15.35 -14.18 3.32
C ILE A 510 15.40 -14.23 4.85
N VAL A 511 14.34 -13.78 5.51
CA VAL A 511 14.18 -13.87 6.96
C VAL A 511 13.34 -15.09 7.29
N MET A 512 13.93 -16.05 8.00
CA MET A 512 13.31 -17.30 8.41
C MET A 512 12.53 -17.12 9.71
N GLY A 513 11.26 -17.51 9.70
CA GLY A 513 10.35 -17.40 10.84
C GLY A 513 9.49 -18.64 11.06
N GLY A 514 8.52 -18.49 11.97
CA GLY A 514 7.68 -19.60 12.43
C GLY A 514 8.34 -20.45 13.52
N SER A 515 7.59 -21.40 14.06
CA SER A 515 8.03 -22.23 15.20
C SER A 515 9.23 -23.11 14.88
N VAL A 516 9.52 -23.36 13.60
CA VAL A 516 10.63 -24.22 13.16
C VAL A 516 11.66 -23.45 12.34
N GLY A 517 11.21 -22.57 11.43
CA GLY A 517 12.11 -21.89 10.49
C GLY A 517 13.15 -20.99 11.16
N ALA A 518 12.82 -20.38 12.30
CA ALA A 518 13.73 -19.51 13.05
C ALA A 518 14.85 -20.28 13.78
N ASN A 519 14.77 -21.62 13.88
CA ASN A 519 15.80 -22.40 14.56
C ASN A 519 17.12 -22.33 13.78
N TRP A 520 18.22 -22.08 14.49
CA TRP A 520 19.54 -21.86 13.88
C TRP A 520 20.04 -23.04 13.05
N LEU A 521 19.69 -24.29 13.40
CA LEU A 521 20.06 -25.48 12.60
C LEU A 521 19.36 -25.46 11.23
N ILE A 522 18.09 -25.06 11.20
CA ILE A 522 17.31 -24.92 9.97
C ILE A 522 17.87 -23.78 9.12
N VAL A 523 18.10 -22.61 9.73
CA VAL A 523 18.70 -21.46 9.04
C VAL A 523 20.06 -21.82 8.44
N ALA A 524 20.90 -22.56 9.16
CA ALA A 524 22.21 -23.00 8.67
C ALA A 524 22.09 -23.95 7.48
N ALA A 525 21.17 -24.91 7.53
CA ALA A 525 20.93 -25.86 6.43
C ALA A 525 20.34 -25.17 5.18
N VAL A 526 19.40 -24.25 5.36
CA VAL A 526 18.84 -23.43 4.27
C VAL A 526 19.93 -22.56 3.64
N ARG A 527 20.75 -21.89 4.46
CA ARG A 527 21.89 -21.07 3.99
C ARG A 527 22.90 -21.90 3.21
N LYS A 528 23.24 -23.10 3.69
CA LYS A 528 24.15 -24.03 2.99
C LYS A 528 23.60 -24.40 1.61
N THR A 529 22.31 -24.68 1.52
CA THR A 529 21.66 -25.05 0.26
C THR A 529 21.63 -23.86 -0.70
N LEU A 530 21.22 -22.68 -0.23
CA LEU A 530 21.21 -21.45 -1.04
C LEU A 530 22.58 -21.06 -1.56
N ALA A 531 23.65 -21.21 -0.76
CA ALA A 531 25.01 -20.88 -1.19
C ALA A 531 25.47 -21.69 -2.42
N ALA A 532 24.86 -22.85 -2.69
CA ALA A 532 25.17 -23.66 -3.87
C ALA A 532 24.52 -23.13 -5.17
N PHE A 533 23.43 -22.36 -5.07
CA PHE A 533 22.65 -21.90 -6.24
C PHE A 533 22.62 -20.37 -6.39
N SER A 534 22.57 -19.64 -5.28
CA SER A 534 22.41 -18.18 -5.23
C SER A 534 23.22 -17.57 -4.08
N PRO A 535 24.52 -17.31 -4.25
CA PRO A 535 25.41 -16.91 -3.15
C PRO A 535 25.20 -15.47 -2.65
N HIS A 536 24.37 -14.67 -3.32
CA HIS A 536 24.22 -13.23 -3.02
C HIS A 536 23.08 -12.92 -2.03
N THR A 537 22.08 -13.79 -1.90
CA THR A 537 20.98 -13.61 -0.95
C THR A 537 21.38 -14.05 0.45
N THR A 538 21.21 -13.16 1.43
CA THR A 538 21.48 -13.50 2.84
C THR A 538 20.30 -14.24 3.46
N VAL A 539 20.57 -15.20 4.35
CA VAL A 539 19.53 -15.90 5.12
C VAL A 539 19.76 -15.67 6.61
N ALA A 540 18.75 -15.20 7.33
CA ALA A 540 18.81 -14.94 8.77
C ALA A 540 17.53 -15.40 9.49
N ALA A 541 17.60 -15.68 10.78
CA ALA A 541 16.41 -15.89 11.60
C ALA A 541 15.75 -14.54 11.92
N THR A 542 14.42 -14.55 12.11
CA THR A 542 13.68 -13.42 12.68
C THR A 542 14.25 -13.00 14.03
N GLN A 543 14.30 -11.69 14.30
CA GLN A 543 14.71 -11.16 15.62
C GLN A 543 13.55 -11.09 16.62
N PHE A 544 12.32 -11.19 16.14
CA PHE A 544 11.11 -11.05 16.97
C PHE A 544 10.54 -12.40 17.42
N GLY A 545 11.07 -13.52 16.91
CA GLY A 545 10.60 -14.85 17.26
C GLY A 545 9.08 -14.99 17.08
N PRO A 546 8.33 -15.51 18.08
CA PRO A 546 6.88 -15.63 18.01
C PRO A 546 6.13 -14.30 17.89
N GLN A 547 6.77 -13.17 18.18
CA GLN A 547 6.14 -11.84 18.18
C GLN A 547 6.23 -11.12 16.82
N ALA A 548 6.92 -11.70 15.83
CA ALA A 548 7.17 -11.04 14.54
C ALA A 548 5.89 -10.49 13.88
N THR A 549 4.82 -11.29 13.86
CA THR A 549 3.53 -10.89 13.31
C THR A 549 2.92 -9.71 14.07
N VAL A 550 2.80 -9.81 15.40
CA VAL A 550 2.12 -8.76 16.19
C VAL A 550 2.94 -7.47 16.20
N GLU A 551 4.27 -7.55 16.22
CA GLU A 551 5.16 -6.40 16.08
C GLU A 551 4.96 -5.68 14.76
N GLY A 552 4.81 -6.45 13.67
CA GLY A 552 4.48 -5.93 12.36
C GLY A 552 3.13 -5.24 12.31
N ALA A 553 2.12 -5.87 12.90
CA ALA A 553 0.78 -5.32 13.02
C ALA A 553 0.81 -3.97 13.77
N VAL A 554 1.56 -3.90 14.87
CA VAL A 554 1.78 -2.65 15.61
C VAL A 554 2.44 -1.60 14.73
N GLN A 555 3.47 -1.95 13.96
CA GLN A 555 4.13 -1.00 13.06
C GLN A 555 3.18 -0.44 11.99
N LEU A 556 2.37 -1.30 11.36
CA LEU A 556 1.36 -0.86 10.41
C LEU A 556 0.31 0.07 11.07
N ALA A 557 -0.07 -0.23 12.31
CA ALA A 557 -1.00 0.62 13.06
C ALA A 557 -0.38 1.97 13.42
N LEU A 558 0.89 2.00 13.83
CA LEU A 558 1.65 3.24 14.06
C LEU A 558 1.72 4.09 12.80
N GLU A 559 2.04 3.49 11.65
CA GLU A 559 2.12 4.21 10.37
C GLU A 559 0.78 4.84 9.99
N ALA A 560 -0.33 4.11 10.12
CA ALA A 560 -1.65 4.67 9.86
C ALA A 560 -2.01 5.80 10.83
N ALA A 561 -1.72 5.65 12.12
CA ALA A 561 -1.94 6.70 13.11
C ALA A 561 -1.10 7.95 12.78
N GLN A 562 0.15 7.77 12.37
CA GLN A 562 1.04 8.86 11.94
C GLN A 562 0.58 9.51 10.65
N VAL A 563 0.16 8.75 9.63
CA VAL A 563 -0.41 9.31 8.39
C VAL A 563 -1.63 10.17 8.72
N LYS A 564 -2.51 9.70 9.62
CA LYS A 564 -3.69 10.45 10.05
C LYS A 564 -3.35 11.75 10.80
N LEU A 565 -2.34 11.72 11.68
CA LEU A 565 -1.95 12.87 12.52
C LEU A 565 -1.02 13.87 11.79
N LEU A 566 -0.10 13.35 10.98
CA LEU A 566 1.03 14.10 10.39
C LEU A 566 0.91 14.25 8.88
N GLY A 567 0.00 13.55 8.22
CA GLY A 567 -0.13 13.49 6.77
C GLY A 567 0.89 12.57 6.08
N ARG A 568 1.78 11.93 6.85
CA ARG A 568 2.75 10.93 6.36
C ARG A 568 3.19 9.98 7.46
N ALA A 569 3.67 8.80 7.09
CA ALA A 569 4.30 7.87 8.00
C ALA A 569 5.72 8.35 8.38
N VAL A 570 6.09 8.19 9.64
CA VAL A 570 7.40 8.59 10.18
C VAL A 570 8.36 7.41 10.07
N ARG A 571 9.44 7.57 9.30
CA ARG A 571 10.49 6.55 9.20
C ARG A 571 11.64 6.92 10.15
N ARG A 572 11.86 6.10 11.18
CA ARG A 572 13.10 6.19 11.99
C ARG A 572 14.27 5.82 11.07
N ARG A 573 15.22 6.75 10.91
CA ARG A 573 16.47 6.48 10.17
C ARG A 573 17.25 5.33 10.80
#